data_AF-A0A2G9YBB5-F1
#
_entry.id   AF-A0A2G9YBB5-F1
#
_cell.length_a   1.000
_cell.length_b   1.000
_cell.length_c   1.000
_cell.angle_alpha   90.00
_cell.angle_beta   90.00
_cell.angle_gamma   90.00
#
_symmetry.space_group_name_H-M   'P 1'
#
loop_
_entity.id
_entity.type
_entity.pdbx_description
1 polymer ?
#
loop_
_entity_poly.entity_id
_entity_poly.type
_entity_poly.pdbx_seq_one_letter_code
_entity_poly.pdbx_strand_id
1 'polypeptide(L)'
;MKRLWIWGLIFLFASSFLSAGEMERKDVSLTVYNQNFALVRDVRLLELKEGINTVRFGDIASQIDATSVHFNSLTDPAGCSILEQNFEYDLVSADKLLQKYIDKEIRVVTKDNNLYEGFLSSYDGQQLVLAKTPDKGPLFIVNRENVRNIEFPQLPEGLITKPTLVWSIFNEKSRQHQVELSYLTNGMNWAADYVASVSKDE
;
A
#
# COMPACT_ATOMS: atom_id res chain seq x y z
N MET A 1 31.74 -51.21 6.58
CA MET A 1 31.28 -49.82 6.78
C MET A 1 30.57 -49.38 5.51
N LYS A 2 29.23 -49.31 5.51
CA LYS A 2 28.42 -48.97 4.34
C LYS A 2 27.95 -47.52 4.48
N ARG A 3 28.34 -46.64 3.54
CA ARG A 3 27.81 -45.27 3.40
C ARG A 3 26.66 -45.33 2.40
N LEU A 4 25.47 -44.83 2.75
CA LEU A 4 24.39 -44.59 1.79
C LEU A 4 23.73 -43.24 2.11
N TRP A 5 23.52 -42.48 1.03
CA TRP A 5 23.30 -41.04 1.00
C TRP A 5 21.84 -40.65 1.32
N ILE A 6 21.67 -39.53 2.02
CA ILE A 6 20.39 -38.85 2.21
C ILE A 6 20.25 -37.84 1.06
N TRP A 7 19.28 -38.04 0.18
CA TRP A 7 18.87 -37.03 -0.79
C TRP A 7 17.91 -36.05 -0.10
N GLY A 8 18.39 -34.84 0.17
CA GLY A 8 17.56 -33.75 0.66
C GLY A 8 16.69 -33.20 -0.46
N LEU A 9 15.38 -33.32 -0.31
CA LEU A 9 14.40 -32.67 -1.17
C LEU A 9 14.31 -31.19 -0.76
N ILE A 10 14.87 -30.30 -1.58
CA ILE A 10 14.71 -28.85 -1.40
C ILE A 10 13.32 -28.49 -1.96
N PHE A 11 12.37 -28.22 -1.05
CA PHE A 11 11.11 -27.59 -1.42
C PHE A 11 11.39 -26.12 -1.74
N LEU A 12 11.46 -25.81 -3.04
CA LEU A 12 11.40 -24.45 -3.55
C LEU A 12 9.96 -23.93 -3.34
N PHE A 13 9.76 -23.14 -2.28
CA PHE A 13 8.56 -22.32 -2.14
C PHE A 13 8.59 -21.24 -3.22
N ALA A 14 7.95 -21.52 -4.36
CA ALA A 14 7.66 -20.51 -5.36
C ALA A 14 6.52 -19.63 -4.85
N SER A 15 6.88 -18.52 -4.18
CA SER A 15 5.96 -17.45 -3.85
C SER A 15 5.40 -16.86 -5.13
N SER A 16 4.24 -17.36 -5.56
CA SER A 16 3.53 -16.82 -6.71
C SER A 16 2.97 -15.47 -6.29
N PHE A 17 3.59 -14.38 -6.73
CA PHE A 17 3.01 -13.06 -6.62
C PHE A 17 1.79 -13.01 -7.55
N LEU A 18 0.59 -13.05 -6.97
CA LEU A 18 -0.62 -12.67 -7.70
C LEU A 18 -0.51 -11.17 -8.00
N SER A 19 -0.41 -10.87 -9.30
CA SER A 19 -0.49 -9.51 -9.84
C SER A 19 -1.74 -8.82 -9.31
N ALA A 20 -1.62 -7.52 -9.02
CA ALA A 20 -2.68 -6.66 -8.50
C ALA A 20 -3.81 -6.47 -9.53
N GLY A 21 -4.66 -7.48 -9.70
CA GLY A 21 -6.02 -7.27 -10.16
C GLY A 21 -6.82 -6.61 -9.03
N GLU A 22 -7.50 -5.51 -9.32
CA GLU A 22 -8.44 -4.92 -8.36
C GLU A 22 -9.44 -6.00 -7.92
N MET A 23 -9.46 -6.33 -6.64
CA MET A 23 -10.41 -7.27 -6.07
C MET A 23 -11.82 -6.81 -6.38
N GLU A 24 -12.67 -7.71 -6.86
CA GLU A 24 -14.05 -7.38 -7.18
C GLU A 24 -14.80 -6.95 -5.92
N ARG A 25 -15.20 -5.67 -5.87
CA ARG A 25 -16.00 -5.08 -4.79
C ARG A 25 -17.47 -5.36 -5.03
N LYS A 26 -18.12 -6.01 -4.05
CA LYS A 26 -19.54 -6.38 -4.10
C LYS A 26 -20.45 -5.34 -3.44
N ASP A 27 -20.01 -4.79 -2.31
CA ASP A 27 -20.78 -3.80 -1.57
C ASP A 27 -19.86 -2.88 -0.76
N VAL A 28 -20.28 -1.64 -0.58
CA VAL A 28 -19.64 -0.67 0.33
C VAL A 28 -20.73 0.14 1.02
N SER A 29 -20.69 0.14 2.36
CA SER A 29 -21.58 0.97 3.17
C SER A 29 -20.79 1.83 4.16
N LEU A 30 -21.33 3.01 4.45
CA LEU A 30 -20.75 3.99 5.34
C LEU A 30 -21.76 4.38 6.41
N THR A 31 -21.32 4.39 7.66
CA THR A 31 -22.04 5.01 8.79
C THR A 31 -21.24 6.21 9.25
N VAL A 32 -21.75 7.42 9.02
CA VAL A 32 -21.05 8.67 9.36
C VAL A 32 -21.48 9.16 10.74
N TYR A 33 -20.51 9.54 11.57
CA TYR A 33 -20.72 10.11 12.91
C TYR A 33 -20.34 11.59 12.93
N ASN A 34 -21.02 12.40 13.75
CA ASN A 34 -20.77 13.85 13.87
C ASN A 34 -19.52 14.19 14.70
N GLN A 35 -18.51 13.32 14.65
CA GLN A 35 -17.26 13.42 15.40
C GLN A 35 -16.06 13.28 14.45
N ASN A 36 -16.24 13.70 13.18
CA ASN A 36 -15.23 13.64 12.13
C ASN A 36 -14.74 12.23 11.76
N PHE A 37 -15.57 11.20 11.98
CA PHE A 37 -15.25 9.84 11.58
C PHE A 37 -16.46 9.08 11.03
N ALA A 38 -16.19 8.04 10.24
CA ALA A 38 -17.19 7.10 9.77
C ALA A 38 -16.71 5.66 9.92
N LEU A 39 -17.66 4.73 10.07
CA LEU A 39 -17.43 3.30 9.93
C LEU A 39 -17.66 2.93 8.46
N VAL A 40 -16.64 2.32 7.85
CA VAL A 40 -16.70 1.74 6.50
C VAL A 40 -16.87 0.24 6.64
N ARG A 41 -17.77 -0.35 5.85
CA ARG A 41 -17.83 -1.80 5.60
C ARG A 41 -17.65 -2.01 4.10
N ASP A 42 -16.63 -2.76 3.72
CA ASP A 42 -16.24 -3.05 2.33
C ASP A 42 -16.25 -4.55 2.12
N VAL A 43 -17.10 -5.02 1.21
CA VAL A 43 -17.29 -6.44 0.92
C VAL A 43 -16.71 -6.76 -0.44
N ARG A 44 -15.72 -7.66 -0.50
CA ARG A 44 -15.01 -8.02 -1.74
C ARG A 44 -14.92 -9.53 -1.94
N LEU A 45 -14.68 -9.94 -3.18
CA LEU A 45 -14.32 -11.32 -3.51
C LEU A 45 -12.81 -11.51 -3.53
N LEU A 46 -12.35 -12.56 -2.84
CA LEU A 46 -10.97 -13.05 -2.84
C LEU A 46 -10.92 -14.46 -3.37
N GLU A 47 -9.97 -14.75 -4.25
CA GLU A 47 -9.59 -16.12 -4.55
C GLU A 47 -8.46 -16.53 -3.62
N LEU A 48 -8.75 -17.43 -2.68
CA LEU A 48 -7.78 -17.92 -1.71
C LEU A 48 -7.44 -19.37 -2.03
N LYS A 49 -6.14 -19.68 -2.09
CA LYS A 49 -5.64 -21.05 -2.18
C LYS A 49 -5.67 -21.69 -0.81
N GLU A 50 -5.60 -23.01 -0.77
CA GLU A 50 -5.34 -23.73 0.49
C GLU A 50 -3.95 -23.36 1.03
N GLY A 51 -3.84 -23.15 2.35
CA GLY A 51 -2.63 -22.73 3.03
C GLY A 51 -2.53 -21.21 3.23
N ILE A 52 -1.29 -20.70 3.25
CA ILE A 52 -1.00 -19.28 3.53
C ILE A 52 -1.03 -18.48 2.24
N ASN A 53 -1.79 -17.38 2.23
CA ASN A 53 -1.95 -16.47 1.11
C ASN A 53 -1.51 -15.07 1.54
N THR A 54 -0.70 -14.41 0.71
CA THR A 54 -0.40 -12.97 0.88
C THR A 54 -1.38 -12.16 0.04
N VAL A 55 -2.19 -11.33 0.69
CA VAL A 55 -3.22 -10.50 0.05
C VAL A 55 -2.90 -9.03 0.26
N ARG A 56 -2.90 -8.23 -0.82
CA ARG A 56 -2.70 -6.78 -0.80
C ARG A 56 -4.04 -6.06 -0.98
N PHE A 57 -4.63 -5.62 0.11
CA PHE A 57 -5.92 -4.93 0.16
C PHE A 57 -5.76 -3.41 0.03
N GLY A 58 -5.78 -2.94 -1.21
CA GLY A 58 -5.73 -1.52 -1.57
C GLY A 58 -7.11 -0.90 -1.82
N ASP A 59 -7.10 0.33 -2.34
CA ASP A 59 -8.32 1.14 -2.58
C ASP A 59 -9.19 1.28 -1.33
N ILE A 60 -8.55 1.61 -0.20
CA ILE A 60 -9.17 1.90 1.08
C ILE A 60 -9.07 3.40 1.38
N ALA A 61 -9.82 3.87 2.39
CA ALA A 61 -9.84 5.28 2.74
C ALA A 61 -8.44 5.82 3.08
N SER A 62 -8.12 7.03 2.61
CA SER A 62 -6.81 7.67 2.83
C SER A 62 -6.53 7.96 4.30
N GLN A 63 -7.57 8.26 5.08
CA GLN A 63 -7.51 8.54 6.52
C GLN A 63 -8.02 7.34 7.34
N ILE A 64 -7.73 6.11 6.91
CA ILE A 64 -8.07 4.89 7.65
C ILE A 64 -7.36 4.88 9.01
N ASP A 65 -8.10 4.49 10.06
CA ASP A 65 -7.49 4.06 11.32
C ASP A 65 -7.13 2.58 11.24
N ALA A 66 -5.84 2.30 11.01
CA ALA A 66 -5.34 0.94 10.86
C ALA A 66 -5.51 0.05 12.10
N THR A 67 -5.71 0.65 13.27
CA THR A 67 -5.93 -0.09 14.53
C THR A 67 -7.37 -0.58 14.68
N SER A 68 -8.30 0.00 13.91
CA SER A 68 -9.72 -0.34 13.91
C SER A 68 -10.11 -1.42 12.91
N VAL A 69 -9.14 -1.93 12.16
CA VAL A 69 -9.36 -2.86 11.04
C VAL A 69 -9.85 -4.21 11.57
N HIS A 70 -10.99 -4.65 11.06
CA HIS A 70 -11.58 -5.95 11.31
C HIS A 70 -11.86 -6.67 10.00
N PHE A 71 -11.44 -7.94 9.92
CA PHE A 71 -11.65 -8.80 8.76
C PHE A 71 -12.54 -9.97 9.14
N ASN A 72 -13.46 -10.31 8.26
CA ASN A 72 -14.29 -11.50 8.39
C ASN A 72 -14.50 -12.17 7.04
N SER A 73 -14.37 -13.49 6.98
CA SER A 73 -14.75 -14.28 5.81
C SER A 73 -16.23 -14.64 5.91
N LEU A 74 -17.08 -14.05 5.06
CA LEU A 74 -18.52 -14.34 5.04
C LEU A 74 -18.83 -15.72 4.46
N THR A 75 -17.89 -16.28 3.69
CA THR A 75 -18.03 -17.59 3.05
C THR A 75 -17.61 -18.76 3.94
N ASP A 76 -16.55 -18.57 4.73
CA ASP A 76 -16.03 -19.58 5.65
C ASP A 76 -15.30 -18.88 6.82
N PRO A 77 -16.04 -18.46 7.88
CA PRO A 77 -15.46 -17.72 8.99
C PRO A 77 -14.49 -18.54 9.86
N ALA A 78 -14.64 -19.87 9.89
CA ALA A 78 -13.82 -20.75 10.72
C ALA A 78 -12.55 -21.21 9.98
N GLY A 79 -12.66 -21.49 8.68
CA GLY A 79 -11.56 -21.98 7.86
C GLY A 79 -10.67 -20.89 7.25
N CYS A 80 -10.96 -19.60 7.48
CA CYS A 80 -10.20 -18.47 6.95
C CYS A 80 -9.86 -17.48 8.07
N SER A 81 -8.57 -17.29 8.34
CA SER A 81 -8.09 -16.45 9.44
C SER A 81 -6.89 -15.61 9.05
N ILE A 82 -6.80 -14.40 9.60
CA ILE A 82 -5.61 -13.56 9.46
C ILE A 82 -4.54 -14.07 10.42
N LEU A 83 -3.39 -14.40 9.88
CA LEU A 83 -2.18 -14.71 10.63
C LEU A 83 -1.39 -13.43 10.96
N GLU A 84 -1.28 -12.53 9.98
CA GLU A 84 -0.52 -11.29 10.10
C GLU A 84 -1.22 -10.16 9.35
N GLN A 85 -1.20 -8.96 9.96
CA GLN A 85 -1.63 -7.72 9.34
C GLN A 85 -0.51 -6.69 9.39
N ASN A 86 -0.14 -6.20 8.22
CA ASN A 86 0.75 -5.06 8.06
C ASN A 86 0.00 -3.92 7.36
N PHE A 87 0.16 -2.69 7.84
CA PHE A 87 -0.41 -1.51 7.22
C PHE A 87 0.68 -0.69 6.54
N GLU A 88 0.64 -0.66 5.20
CA GLU A 88 1.57 0.13 4.41
C GLU A 88 0.94 1.50 4.16
N TYR A 89 1.07 2.40 5.15
CA TYR A 89 0.58 3.80 5.11
C TYR A 89 1.52 4.75 4.37
N ASP A 90 2.73 4.30 4.06
CA ASP A 90 3.83 5.21 3.81
C ASP A 90 3.80 5.61 2.32
N LEU A 91 2.82 6.48 2.03
CA LEU A 91 2.46 7.09 0.76
C LEU A 91 3.68 7.77 0.13
N VAL A 92 3.70 7.82 -1.19
CA VAL A 92 4.77 8.42 -2.01
C VAL A 92 5.16 9.80 -1.48
N SER A 93 6.34 9.88 -0.88
CA SER A 93 7.04 11.15 -0.66
C SER A 93 8.16 11.28 -1.70
N ALA A 94 8.59 12.51 -1.97
CA ALA A 94 9.77 12.74 -2.83
C ALA A 94 10.98 11.94 -2.30
N ASP A 95 11.15 11.88 -0.98
CA ASP A 95 12.25 11.17 -0.34
C ASP A 95 12.15 9.65 -0.53
N LYS A 96 10.95 9.06 -0.50
CA LYS A 96 10.78 7.64 -0.83
C LYS A 96 11.10 7.31 -2.27
N LEU A 97 10.71 8.21 -3.19
CA LEU A 97 11.07 8.06 -4.59
C LEU A 97 12.60 8.09 -4.71
N LEU A 98 13.27 9.06 -4.09
CA LEU A 98 14.73 9.12 -4.03
C LEU A 98 15.33 7.84 -3.43
N GLN A 99 14.79 7.32 -2.32
CA GLN A 99 15.25 6.07 -1.71
C GLN A 99 15.16 4.87 -2.66
N LYS A 100 14.09 4.75 -3.45
CA LYS A 100 13.91 3.68 -4.45
C LYS A 100 14.81 3.86 -5.68
N TYR A 101 15.41 5.04 -5.82
CA TYR A 101 16.27 5.46 -6.91
C TYR A 101 17.75 5.55 -6.53
N ILE A 102 18.14 5.16 -5.30
CA ILE A 102 19.56 4.96 -4.99
C ILE A 102 20.16 3.96 -5.99
N ASP A 103 21.34 4.31 -6.50
CA ASP A 103 22.09 3.62 -7.55
C ASP A 103 21.38 3.54 -8.91
N LYS A 104 20.34 4.36 -9.11
CA LYS A 104 19.61 4.48 -10.38
C LYS A 104 19.72 5.88 -10.95
N GLU A 105 19.55 5.97 -12.26
CA GLU A 105 19.64 7.22 -13.00
C GLU A 105 18.44 8.14 -12.70
N ILE A 106 18.75 9.42 -12.45
CA ILE A 106 17.79 10.51 -12.28
C ILE A 106 18.28 11.75 -13.02
N ARG A 107 17.34 12.67 -13.32
CA ARG A 107 17.64 13.99 -13.86
C ARG A 107 17.17 15.06 -12.89
N VAL A 108 18.06 15.97 -12.53
CA VAL A 108 17.78 17.08 -11.61
C VAL A 108 17.91 18.39 -12.36
N VAL A 109 16.84 19.17 -12.37
CA VAL A 109 16.81 20.50 -12.99
C VAL A 109 16.74 21.54 -11.89
N THR A 110 17.70 22.45 -11.88
CA THR A 110 17.80 23.54 -10.89
C THR A 110 17.05 24.80 -11.34
N LYS A 111 16.85 25.74 -10.42
CA LYS A 111 16.13 27.01 -10.65
C LYS A 111 16.78 27.89 -11.73
N ASP A 112 18.09 27.77 -11.91
CA ASP A 112 18.89 28.42 -12.96
C ASP A 112 18.91 27.63 -14.28
N ASN A 113 18.07 26.61 -14.44
CA ASN A 113 17.95 25.74 -15.61
C ASN A 113 19.19 24.87 -15.92
N ASN A 114 20.08 24.65 -14.95
CA ASN A 114 21.12 23.64 -15.11
C ASN A 114 20.52 22.24 -14.97
N LEU A 115 20.96 21.32 -15.84
CA LEU A 115 20.56 19.92 -15.84
C LEU A 115 21.72 19.05 -15.34
N TYR A 116 21.47 18.31 -14.26
CA TYR A 116 22.36 17.28 -13.75
C TYR A 116 21.74 15.91 -14.02
N GLU A 117 22.44 15.08 -14.78
CA GLU A 117 22.05 13.71 -15.11
C GLU A 117 23.11 12.75 -14.59
N GLY A 118 22.67 11.71 -13.87
CA GLY A 118 23.54 10.71 -13.27
C GLY A 118 22.80 9.79 -12.30
N PHE A 119 23.57 8.94 -11.63
CA PHE A 119 23.09 7.94 -10.68
C PHE A 119 22.98 8.58 -9.29
N LEU A 120 21.81 8.47 -8.65
CA LEU A 120 21.65 8.98 -7.28
C LEU A 120 22.44 8.08 -6.30
N SER A 121 23.54 8.59 -5.74
CA SER A 121 24.35 7.86 -4.76
C SER A 121 23.79 7.99 -3.35
N SER A 122 23.33 9.18 -2.98
CA SER A 122 22.70 9.44 -1.68
C SER A 122 21.88 10.72 -1.70
N TYR A 123 21.02 10.89 -0.70
CA TYR A 123 20.28 12.12 -0.46
C TYR A 123 20.06 12.33 1.04
N ASP A 124 19.88 13.58 1.43
CA ASP A 124 19.40 13.97 2.76
C ASP A 124 18.41 15.13 2.65
N GLY A 125 18.05 15.76 3.77
CA GLY A 125 17.11 16.90 3.79
C GLY A 125 17.56 18.13 3.01
N GLN A 126 18.84 18.27 2.67
CA GLN A 126 19.44 19.46 2.07
C GLN A 126 20.11 19.19 0.72
N GLN A 127 20.61 17.98 0.47
CA GLN A 127 21.49 17.69 -0.67
C GLN A 127 21.10 16.41 -1.40
N LEU A 128 21.35 16.40 -2.70
CA LEU A 128 21.36 15.22 -3.56
C LEU A 128 22.80 14.99 -4.03
N VAL A 129 23.28 13.75 -3.94
CA VAL A 129 24.60 13.36 -4.44
C VAL A 129 24.40 12.47 -5.67
N LEU A 130 24.87 12.94 -6.82
CA LEU A 130 24.78 12.22 -8.09
C LEU A 130 26.18 11.81 -8.58
N ALA A 131 26.33 10.60 -9.10
CA ALA A 131 27.52 10.13 -9.79
C ALA A 131 27.30 10.12 -11.30
N LYS A 132 28.28 10.61 -12.09
CA LYS A 132 28.21 10.54 -13.56
C LYS A 132 28.16 9.10 -14.09
N THR A 133 28.82 8.19 -13.38
CA THR A 133 28.93 6.77 -13.70
C THR A 133 28.86 5.93 -12.42
N PRO A 134 28.29 4.71 -12.46
CA PRO A 134 28.25 3.84 -11.29
C PRO A 134 29.66 3.53 -10.79
N ASP A 135 29.88 3.63 -9.48
CA ASP A 135 31.08 3.24 -8.71
C ASP A 135 32.42 3.91 -9.08
N LYS A 136 32.51 4.62 -10.21
CA LYS A 136 33.72 5.30 -10.70
C LYS A 136 33.33 6.53 -11.52
N GLY A 137 33.46 7.72 -10.97
CA GLY A 137 33.19 8.96 -11.70
C GLY A 137 33.16 10.21 -10.82
N PRO A 138 33.09 11.40 -11.41
CA PRO A 138 32.88 12.63 -10.67
C PRO A 138 31.52 12.61 -9.97
N LEU A 139 31.51 13.09 -8.73
CA LEU A 139 30.30 13.30 -7.93
C LEU A 139 29.84 14.75 -8.06
N PHE A 140 28.54 14.95 -8.20
CA PHE A 140 27.88 16.24 -8.18
C PHE A 140 27.03 16.32 -6.91
N ILE A 141 27.21 17.40 -6.15
CA ILE A 141 26.34 17.72 -5.01
C ILE A 141 25.41 18.82 -5.45
N VAL A 142 24.11 18.56 -5.41
CA VAL A 142 23.06 19.53 -5.76
C VAL A 142 22.29 19.89 -4.49
N ASN A 143 22.24 21.17 -4.15
CA ASN A 143 21.44 21.65 -3.02
C ASN A 143 19.95 21.59 -3.39
N ARG A 144 19.14 20.91 -2.56
CA ARG A 144 17.70 20.70 -2.73
C ARG A 144 16.91 22.01 -2.79
N GLU A 145 17.35 23.07 -2.12
CA GLU A 145 16.73 24.39 -2.18
C GLU A 145 16.85 25.02 -3.57
N ASN A 146 17.87 24.64 -4.35
CA ASN A 146 18.08 25.12 -5.71
C ASN A 146 17.43 24.20 -6.76
N VAL A 147 16.85 23.07 -6.36
CA VAL A 147 16.15 22.16 -7.25
C VAL A 147 14.78 22.73 -7.61
N ARG A 148 14.47 22.74 -8.91
CA ARG A 148 13.14 23.08 -9.42
C ARG A 148 12.32 21.82 -9.63
N ASN A 149 12.89 20.81 -10.29
CA ASN A 149 12.24 19.54 -10.54
C ASN A 149 13.25 18.38 -10.55
N ILE A 150 12.79 17.20 -10.14
CA ILE A 150 13.52 15.93 -10.26
C ILE A 150 12.68 15.05 -11.18
N GLU A 151 13.30 14.56 -12.24
CA GLU A 151 12.69 13.67 -13.22
C GLU A 151 13.26 12.28 -13.05
N PHE A 152 12.35 11.32 -12.84
CA PHE A 152 12.67 9.90 -12.78
C PHE A 152 12.33 9.27 -14.13
N PRO A 153 13.17 8.37 -14.68
CA PRO A 153 12.96 7.78 -16.00
C PRO A 153 11.68 6.93 -16.09
N GLN A 154 11.26 6.31 -14.98
CA GLN A 154 10.02 5.54 -14.89
C GLN A 154 9.43 5.56 -13.47
N LEU A 155 8.23 5.01 -13.29
CA LEU A 155 7.73 4.76 -11.93
C LEU A 155 8.48 3.55 -11.34
N PRO A 156 9.02 3.61 -10.12
CA PRO A 156 9.65 2.45 -9.51
C PRO A 156 8.61 1.38 -9.18
N GLU A 157 8.97 0.10 -9.31
CA GLU A 157 8.10 -1.02 -8.92
C GLU A 157 7.83 -1.03 -7.41
N GLY A 158 6.65 -1.52 -7.01
CA GLY A 158 6.26 -1.64 -5.60
C GLY A 158 6.06 -0.29 -4.89
N LEU A 159 5.76 0.75 -5.65
CA LEU A 159 5.49 2.09 -5.17
C LEU A 159 4.03 2.19 -4.73
N ILE A 160 3.82 2.33 -3.43
CA ILE A 160 2.49 2.33 -2.81
C ILE A 160 1.95 3.76 -2.86
N THR A 161 1.09 4.02 -3.85
CA THR A 161 0.47 5.33 -4.10
C THR A 161 -0.78 5.57 -3.27
N LYS A 162 -1.35 4.52 -2.69
CA LYS A 162 -2.57 4.54 -1.88
C LYS A 162 -2.36 3.66 -0.64
N PRO A 163 -2.98 3.95 0.51
CA PRO A 163 -2.84 3.09 1.67
C PRO A 163 -3.24 1.67 1.31
N THR A 164 -2.45 0.70 1.76
CA THR A 164 -2.64 -0.70 1.43
C THR A 164 -2.46 -1.54 2.68
N LEU A 165 -3.43 -2.40 2.97
CA LEU A 165 -3.28 -3.44 3.98
C LEU A 165 -2.65 -4.67 3.33
N VAL A 166 -1.63 -5.23 3.97
CA VAL A 166 -1.00 -6.48 3.54
C VAL A 166 -1.31 -7.53 4.59
N TRP A 167 -2.04 -8.56 4.18
CA TRP A 167 -2.44 -9.64 5.06
C TRP A 167 -1.76 -10.94 4.67
N SER A 168 -1.34 -11.68 5.70
CA SER A 168 -1.05 -13.11 5.60
C SER A 168 -2.28 -13.86 6.10
N ILE A 169 -2.99 -14.54 5.20
CA ILE A 169 -4.25 -15.22 5.49
C ILE A 169 -4.04 -16.73 5.39
N PHE A 170 -4.36 -17.46 6.45
CA PHE A 170 -4.50 -18.91 6.37
C PHE A 170 -5.90 -19.27 5.89
N ASN A 171 -5.98 -20.18 4.94
CA ASN A 171 -7.23 -20.68 4.40
C ASN A 171 -7.19 -22.21 4.26
N GLU A 172 -8.20 -22.89 4.78
CA GLU A 172 -8.26 -24.37 4.81
C GLU A 172 -8.53 -25.01 3.43
N LYS A 173 -9.24 -24.32 2.52
CA LYS A 173 -9.69 -24.90 1.26
C LYS A 173 -9.58 -23.92 0.12
N SER A 174 -8.98 -24.33 -1.00
CA SER A 174 -8.90 -23.47 -2.19
C SER A 174 -10.29 -23.17 -2.75
N ARG A 175 -10.74 -21.92 -2.62
CA ARG A 175 -12.06 -21.45 -3.10
C ARG A 175 -12.11 -19.92 -3.19
N GLN A 176 -13.19 -19.42 -3.77
CA GLN A 176 -13.52 -18.00 -3.68
C GLN A 176 -14.21 -17.70 -2.34
N HIS A 177 -13.81 -16.60 -1.70
CA HIS A 177 -14.36 -16.07 -0.46
C HIS A 177 -14.96 -14.70 -0.71
N GLN A 178 -16.18 -14.49 -0.26
CA GLN A 178 -16.69 -13.17 0.04
C GLN A 178 -16.17 -12.78 1.42
N VAL A 179 -15.43 -11.68 1.48
CA VAL A 179 -14.86 -11.15 2.73
C VAL A 179 -15.42 -9.78 3.02
N GLU A 180 -15.61 -9.49 4.29
CA GLU A 180 -15.97 -8.18 4.79
C GLU A 180 -14.78 -7.59 5.53
N LEU A 181 -14.44 -6.36 5.14
CA LEU A 181 -13.49 -5.50 5.83
C LEU A 181 -14.26 -4.35 6.48
N SER A 182 -14.15 -4.22 7.80
CA SER A 182 -14.72 -3.09 8.55
C SER A 182 -13.60 -2.26 9.18
N TYR A 183 -13.69 -0.93 9.09
CA TYR A 183 -12.72 -0.02 9.70
C TYR A 183 -13.29 1.39 9.91
N LEU A 184 -12.67 2.15 10.80
CA LEU A 184 -12.93 3.57 10.98
C LEU A 184 -12.06 4.40 10.05
N THR A 185 -12.60 5.52 9.58
CA THR A 185 -11.83 6.54 8.85
C THR A 185 -12.24 7.93 9.29
N ASN A 186 -11.30 8.86 9.27
CA ASN A 186 -11.53 10.26 9.63
C ASN A 186 -11.88 11.13 8.41
N GLY A 187 -12.30 12.37 8.67
CA GLY A 187 -12.52 13.39 7.64
C GLY A 187 -13.92 13.42 7.05
N MET A 188 -14.88 12.75 7.69
CA MET A 188 -16.28 12.78 7.28
C MET A 188 -17.17 13.27 8.42
N ASN A 189 -18.09 14.19 8.10
CA ASN A 189 -19.15 14.66 8.96
C ASN A 189 -20.45 14.73 8.15
N TRP A 190 -21.59 14.74 8.83
CA TRP A 190 -22.88 14.99 8.20
C TRP A 190 -23.65 16.05 8.98
N ALA A 191 -24.60 16.69 8.32
CA ALA A 191 -25.56 17.60 8.95
C ALA A 191 -26.92 17.36 8.29
N ALA A 192 -27.99 17.45 9.06
CA ALA A 192 -29.35 17.43 8.54
C ALA A 192 -30.17 18.49 9.25
N ASP A 193 -30.81 19.34 8.45
CA ASP A 193 -31.76 20.34 8.93
C ASP A 193 -33.18 19.79 8.75
N TYR A 194 -33.95 19.76 9.83
CA TYR A 194 -35.33 19.29 9.81
C TYR A 194 -36.29 20.45 10.11
N VAL A 195 -37.22 20.71 9.19
CA VAL A 195 -38.33 21.65 9.39
C VAL A 195 -39.62 20.85 9.45
N ALA A 196 -40.30 20.91 10.59
CA ALA A 196 -41.63 20.33 10.76
C ALA A 196 -42.67 21.45 10.87
N SER A 197 -43.74 21.36 10.10
CA SER A 197 -44.93 22.21 10.22
C SER A 197 -46.07 21.36 10.76
N VAL A 198 -46.62 21.73 11.92
CA VAL A 198 -47.73 21.01 12.56
C VAL A 198 -48.98 21.89 12.51
N SER A 199 -50.12 21.33 12.10
CA SER A 199 -51.42 21.99 12.20
C SER A 199 -51.93 21.95 13.64
N LYS A 200 -52.70 22.96 14.08
CA LYS A 200 -53.36 22.92 15.39
C LYS A 200 -54.32 21.73 15.45
N ASP A 201 -54.18 20.91 16.49
CA ASP A 201 -55.19 19.93 16.88
C ASP A 201 -56.48 20.68 17.28
N GLU A 202 -57.65 20.17 16.87
CA GLU A 202 -58.99 20.71 17.19
C GLU A 202 -59.33 20.66 18.70
#